data_AF-A0A7C3WVP8-F1
#
_entry.id   AF-A0A7C3WVP8-F1
#
_cell.length_a   1.000
_cell.length_b   1.000
_cell.length_c   1.000
_cell.angle_alpha   90.00
_cell.angle_beta   90.00
_cell.angle_gamma   90.00
#
_symmetry.space_group_name_H-M   'P 1'
#
loop_
_entity.id
_entity.type
_entity.pdbx_description
1 polymer ?
#
loop_
_entity_poly.entity_id
_entity_poly.type
_entity_poly.pdbx_seq_one_letter_code
_entity_poly.pdbx_strand_id
1 'polypeptide(L)'
;MATALIEVVLAGTDEKVEFMLRSGETAELAIVNKDPHHVVCKVFVESVDGLLSSIMAIEVGGQRLYLGKSSEAGKNIMTEIRPGGAGILRMRYIAPPSGVDKAHVKIRIELQAPSPSALQRAEKQTTQELLLASVHEKS
;
A
#
# COMPACT_ATOMS: atom_id res chain seq x y z
N MET A 1 6.82 9.20 21.52
CA MET A 1 6.65 9.29 20.05
C MET A 1 5.25 9.80 19.80
N ALA A 2 5.08 10.84 19.00
CA ALA A 2 3.76 11.32 18.61
C ALA A 2 3.27 10.48 17.42
N THR A 3 2.12 9.85 17.56
CA THR A 3 1.44 9.11 16.49
C THR A 3 0.23 9.92 16.10
N ALA A 4 0.19 10.42 14.86
CA ALA A 4 -1.01 11.02 14.30
C ALA A 4 -1.80 9.93 13.58
N LEU A 5 -2.95 9.55 14.14
CA LEU A 5 -3.92 8.71 13.45
C LEU A 5 -4.80 9.64 12.60
N ILE A 6 -4.68 9.55 11.27
CA ILE A 6 -5.55 10.29 10.36
C ILE A 6 -6.51 9.28 9.74
N GLU A 7 -7.78 9.35 10.14
CA GLU A 7 -8.84 8.58 9.51
C GLU A 7 -9.27 9.31 8.24
N VAL A 8 -8.94 8.75 7.07
CA VAL A 8 -9.45 9.24 5.78
C VAL A 8 -10.41 8.20 5.23
N VAL A 9 -11.68 8.59 5.16
CA VAL A 9 -12.71 7.82 4.49
C VAL A 9 -12.68 8.20 3.02
N LEU A 10 -12.20 7.29 2.17
CA LEU A 10 -12.19 7.49 0.72
C LEU A 10 -13.64 7.55 0.22
N ALA A 11 -14.01 8.64 -0.47
CA ALA A 11 -15.34 8.82 -1.04
C ALA A 11 -15.47 8.26 -2.47
N GLY A 12 -14.36 7.81 -3.07
CA GLY A 12 -14.29 7.32 -4.45
C GLY A 12 -13.19 6.27 -4.68
N THR A 13 -12.92 5.96 -5.94
CA THR A 13 -11.92 4.95 -6.37
C THR A 13 -10.49 5.49 -6.46
N ASP A 14 -10.32 6.81 -6.35
CA ASP A 14 -9.02 7.50 -6.32
C ASP A 14 -9.10 8.64 -5.30
N GLU A 15 -8.09 8.78 -4.45
CA GLU A 15 -7.96 9.86 -3.49
C GLU A 15 -6.50 10.33 -3.39
N LYS A 16 -6.30 11.65 -3.28
CA LYS A 16 -4.98 12.23 -3.05
C LYS A 16 -4.86 12.68 -1.60
N VAL A 17 -3.76 12.29 -0.97
CA VAL A 17 -3.51 12.64 0.43
C VAL A 17 -2.12 13.25 0.57
N GLU A 18 -2.04 14.32 1.33
CA GLU A 18 -0.81 15.07 1.60
C GLU A 18 -0.47 14.99 3.08
N PHE A 19 0.81 14.74 3.37
CA PHE A 19 1.32 14.63 4.73
C PHE A 19 2.54 15.50 4.92
N MET A 20 2.60 16.16 6.07
CA MET A 20 3.80 16.84 6.55
C MET A 20 4.31 16.09 7.78
N LEU A 21 5.47 15.45 7.65
CA LEU A 21 6.08 14.63 8.70
C LEU A 21 7.38 15.25 9.18
N ARG A 22 7.56 15.34 10.49
CA ARG A 22 8.84 15.72 11.12
C ARG A 22 9.72 14.49 11.33
N SER A 23 11.00 14.73 11.53
CA SER A 23 11.98 13.67 11.83
C SER A 23 11.46 12.74 12.94
N GLY A 24 11.40 11.43 12.65
CA GLY A 24 10.94 10.40 13.58
C GLY A 24 9.42 10.23 13.68
N GLU A 25 8.61 11.07 13.02
CA GLU A 25 7.17 10.93 13.01
C GLU A 25 6.70 9.79 12.10
N THR A 26 5.55 9.23 12.46
CA THR A 26 4.83 8.25 11.67
C THR A 26 3.40 8.73 11.49
N ALA A 27 2.93 8.77 10.24
CA ALA A 27 1.51 8.89 9.91
C ALA A 27 0.95 7.51 9.56
N GLU A 28 -0.25 7.24 10.07
CA GLU A 28 -1.02 6.05 9.70
C GLU A 28 -2.35 6.46 9.07
N LEU A 29 -2.69 5.76 7.99
CA LEU A 29 -3.91 5.95 7.23
C LEU A 29 -4.63 4.60 7.10
N ALA A 30 -5.88 4.54 7.56
CA ALA A 30 -6.74 3.38 7.37
C ALA A 30 -7.50 3.48 6.04
N ILE A 31 -7.41 2.43 5.23
CA ILE A 31 -8.09 2.30 3.94
C ILE A 31 -9.12 1.17 4.08
N VAL A 32 -10.39 1.52 4.20
CA VAL A 32 -11.47 0.55 4.46
C VAL A 32 -12.15 0.15 3.16
N ASN A 33 -12.21 -1.15 2.87
CA ASN A 33 -12.94 -1.68 1.73
C ASN A 33 -14.42 -1.86 2.08
N LYS A 34 -15.26 -0.96 1.56
CA LYS A 34 -16.73 -1.05 1.64
C LYS A 34 -17.36 -1.75 0.43
N ASP A 35 -16.56 -2.14 -0.57
CA ASP A 35 -17.04 -2.91 -1.71
C ASP A 35 -17.36 -4.35 -1.28
N PRO A 36 -18.44 -4.96 -1.81
CA PRO A 36 -18.75 -6.37 -1.56
C PRO A 36 -17.71 -7.34 -2.14
N HIS A 37 -16.81 -6.89 -3.01
CA HIS A 37 -15.74 -7.68 -3.61
C HIS A 37 -14.36 -7.31 -3.05
N HIS A 38 -13.40 -8.19 -3.32
CA HIS A 38 -11.99 -7.90 -3.04
C HIS A 38 -11.55 -6.69 -3.87
N VAL A 39 -10.71 -5.84 -3.31
CA VAL A 39 -10.10 -4.71 -4.03
C VAL A 39 -8.59 -4.75 -3.94
N VAL A 40 -7.92 -4.29 -4.99
CA VAL A 40 -6.50 -4.00 -5.02
C VAL A 40 -6.32 -2.51 -4.71
N CYS A 41 -5.66 -2.23 -3.60
CA CYS A 41 -5.25 -0.89 -3.22
C CYS A 41 -3.86 -0.61 -3.76
N LYS A 42 -3.71 0.38 -4.63
CA LYS A 42 -2.43 0.87 -5.15
C LYS A 42 -2.14 2.24 -4.58
N VAL A 43 -0.98 2.38 -3.94
CA VAL A 43 -0.51 3.66 -3.40
C VAL A 43 0.64 4.14 -4.28
N PHE A 44 0.43 5.26 -4.96
CA PHE A 44 1.42 5.93 -5.81
C PHE A 44 2.02 7.11 -5.06
N VAL A 45 3.34 7.23 -5.16
CA VAL A 45 4.07 8.41 -4.68
C VAL A 45 4.11 9.44 -5.80
N GLU A 46 3.37 10.54 -5.62
CA GLU A 46 3.36 11.63 -6.60
C GLU A 46 4.59 12.54 -6.42
N SER A 47 4.90 12.91 -5.17
CA SER A 47 6.10 13.68 -4.85
C SER A 47 6.55 13.45 -3.41
N VAL A 48 7.84 13.66 -3.17
CA VAL A 48 8.43 13.71 -1.84
C VAL A 48 9.46 14.82 -1.79
N ASP A 49 9.22 15.82 -0.97
CA ASP A 49 10.07 16.98 -0.77
C ASP A 49 10.65 17.01 0.65
N GLY A 50 11.82 17.61 0.83
CA GLY A 50 12.44 17.80 2.15
C GLY A 50 13.30 16.62 2.65
N LEU A 51 13.52 15.59 1.83
CA LEU A 51 14.47 14.50 2.14
C LEU A 51 15.90 14.89 1.76
N LEU A 52 16.70 15.36 2.72
CA LEU A 52 18.11 15.74 2.48
C LEU A 52 19.06 14.55 2.62
N SER A 53 19.24 14.06 3.84
CA SER A 53 20.08 12.91 4.20
C SER A 53 19.27 11.77 4.83
N SER A 54 17.95 11.84 4.64
CA SER A 54 16.96 11.05 5.36
C SER A 54 16.13 10.20 4.40
N ILE A 55 15.44 9.20 4.94
CA ILE A 55 14.67 8.22 4.18
C ILE A 55 13.21 8.25 4.68
N MET A 56 12.25 8.21 3.77
CA MET A 56 10.85 7.93 4.08
C MET A 56 10.58 6.45 3.82
N ALA A 57 9.93 5.76 4.77
CA ALA A 57 9.43 4.41 4.57
C ALA A 57 7.91 4.46 4.42
N ILE A 58 7.39 3.92 3.32
CA ILE A 58 5.97 3.74 3.08
C ILE A 58 5.65 2.24 3.14
N GLU A 59 4.66 1.84 3.92
CA GLU A 59 4.31 0.44 4.14
C GLU A 59 2.81 0.21 4.03
N VAL A 60 2.41 -0.83 3.31
CA VAL A 60 1.02 -1.28 3.26
C VAL A 60 0.98 -2.78 3.01
N GLY A 61 0.11 -3.50 3.73
CA GLY A 61 -0.05 -4.96 3.52
C GLY A 61 1.22 -5.79 3.74
N GLY A 62 2.13 -5.32 4.61
CA GLY A 62 3.43 -5.97 4.85
C GLY A 62 4.49 -5.71 3.77
N GLN A 63 4.14 -5.04 2.68
CA GLN A 63 5.11 -4.54 1.71
C GLN A 63 5.68 -3.20 2.16
N ARG A 64 6.94 -2.91 1.82
CA ARG A 64 7.58 -1.64 2.17
C ARG A 64 8.36 -1.04 1.00
N LEU A 65 8.22 0.27 0.84
CA LEU A 65 8.92 1.12 -0.12
C LEU A 65 9.79 2.13 0.63
N TYR A 66 11.06 2.23 0.26
CA TYR A 66 11.97 3.23 0.81
C TYR A 66 12.23 4.33 -0.22
N LEU A 67 12.09 5.58 0.23
CA LEU A 67 12.23 6.78 -0.59
C LEU A 67 13.32 7.66 0.02
N GLY A 68 14.29 8.05 -0.78
CA GLY A 68 15.32 9.04 -0.42
C GLY A 68 15.31 10.21 -1.39
N LYS A 69 16.27 11.13 -1.23
CA LYS A 69 16.45 12.34 -2.07
C LYS A 69 16.37 12.07 -3.58
N SER A 70 16.89 10.93 -4.03
CA SER A 70 16.97 10.55 -5.45
C SER A 70 15.82 9.66 -5.90
N SER A 71 14.76 9.51 -5.09
CA SER A 71 13.62 8.68 -5.49
C SER A 71 12.75 9.40 -6.50
N GLU A 72 12.54 8.75 -7.63
CA GLU A 72 11.66 9.23 -8.68
C GLU A 72 10.18 9.14 -8.26
N ALA A 73 9.38 10.08 -8.79
CA ALA A 73 7.93 10.02 -8.72
C ALA A 73 7.39 8.79 -9.48
N GLY A 74 6.19 8.33 -9.13
CA GLY A 74 5.52 7.20 -9.79
C GLY A 74 5.85 5.83 -9.20
N LYS A 75 6.75 5.75 -8.22
CA LYS A 75 6.92 4.53 -7.41
C LYS A 75 5.60 4.19 -6.73
N ASN A 76 5.27 2.90 -6.70
CA ASN A 76 4.03 2.43 -6.10
C ASN A 76 4.23 1.16 -5.27
N ILE A 77 3.28 0.93 -4.40
CA ILE A 77 3.14 -0.26 -3.55
C ILE A 77 1.68 -0.68 -3.56
N MET A 78 1.41 -1.98 -3.46
CA MET A 78 0.05 -2.48 -3.56
C MET A 78 -0.27 -3.56 -2.54
N THR A 79 -1.53 -3.61 -2.12
CA THR A 79 -2.08 -4.67 -1.26
C THR A 79 -3.48 -5.03 -1.72
N GLU A 80 -3.91 -6.24 -1.39
CA GLU A 80 -5.31 -6.63 -1.50
C GLU A 80 -6.04 -6.34 -0.18
N ILE A 81 -7.30 -5.93 -0.27
CA ILE A 81 -8.18 -5.70 0.88
C ILE A 81 -9.48 -6.47 0.66
N ARG A 82 -9.78 -7.40 1.57
CA ARG A 82 -11.00 -8.21 1.53
C ARG A 82 -12.25 -7.34 1.77
N PRO A 83 -13.45 -7.77 1.33
CA PRO A 83 -14.70 -7.11 1.66
C PRO A 83 -14.85 -6.86 3.17
N GLY A 84 -15.19 -5.64 3.57
CA GLY A 84 -15.32 -5.24 4.98
C GLY A 84 -13.99 -5.15 5.74
N GLY A 85 -12.86 -5.43 5.10
CA GLY A 85 -11.52 -5.33 5.68
C GLY A 85 -10.94 -3.91 5.61
N ALA A 86 -9.80 -3.74 6.25
CA ALA A 86 -9.03 -2.50 6.20
C ALA A 86 -7.54 -2.78 5.92
N GLY A 87 -6.94 -2.00 5.02
CA GLY A 87 -5.49 -1.91 4.85
C GLY A 87 -4.96 -0.71 5.62
N ILE A 88 -3.85 -0.87 6.34
CA ILE A 88 -3.18 0.25 7.02
C ILE A 88 -1.96 0.66 6.21
N LEU A 89 -1.99 1.89 5.71
CA LEU A 89 -0.84 2.56 5.12
C LEU A 89 -0.07 3.30 6.22
N ARG A 90 1.21 2.99 6.38
CA ARG A 90 2.11 3.66 7.31
C ARG A 90 3.18 4.42 6.56
N MET A 91 3.41 5.67 6.94
CA MET A 91 4.50 6.49 6.41
C MET A 91 5.36 6.96 7.57
N ARG A 92 6.65 6.60 7.55
CA ARG A 92 7.60 6.92 8.61
C ARG A 92 8.76 7.72 8.07
N TYR A 93 9.01 8.87 8.67
CA TYR A 93 10.17 9.68 8.33
C TYR A 93 11.39 9.25 9.15
N ILE A 94 12.29 8.50 8.52
CA ILE A 94 13.52 7.96 9.12
C ILE A 94 14.66 8.94 8.84
N ALA A 95 14.91 9.84 9.79
CA ALA A 95 15.97 10.83 9.70
C ALA A 95 16.95 10.70 10.87
N PRO A 96 18.20 11.17 10.72
CA PRO A 96 19.13 11.26 11.84
C PRO A 96 18.56 12.12 12.98
N PRO A 97 18.97 11.90 14.25
CA PRO A 97 18.41 12.59 15.42
C PRO A 97 18.61 14.12 15.44
N SER A 98 19.35 14.68 14.49
CA SER A 98 19.78 16.08 14.46
C SER A 98 18.76 17.05 13.86
N GLY A 99 17.62 16.59 13.32
CA GLY A 99 16.81 17.40 12.40
C GLY A 99 15.50 17.94 12.96
N VAL A 100 15.31 19.26 12.83
CA VAL A 100 14.00 19.96 12.77
C VAL A 100 13.30 19.74 11.41
N ASP A 101 13.86 18.83 10.60
CA ASP A 101 13.51 18.58 9.22
C ASP A 101 12.06 18.13 9.08
N LYS A 102 11.44 18.60 8.02
CA LYS A 102 10.09 18.23 7.61
C LYS A 102 10.15 17.63 6.21
N ALA A 103 9.47 16.52 6.03
CA ALA A 103 9.19 15.95 4.73
C ALA A 103 7.74 16.25 4.35
N HIS A 104 7.54 16.73 3.12
CA HIS A 104 6.21 16.83 2.53
C HIS A 104 6.04 15.68 1.55
N VAL A 105 5.01 14.87 1.75
CA VAL A 105 4.74 13.68 0.94
C VAL A 105 3.35 13.80 0.35
N LYS A 106 3.27 13.66 -0.97
CA LYS A 106 2.01 13.56 -1.70
C LYS A 106 1.84 12.17 -2.27
N ILE A 107 0.74 11.52 -1.90
CA ILE A 107 0.38 10.20 -2.40
C ILE A 107 -0.98 10.24 -3.08
N ARG A 108 -1.15 9.30 -4.00
CA ARG A 108 -2.43 8.99 -4.63
C ARG A 108 -2.78 7.53 -4.37
N ILE A 109 -4.00 7.29 -3.90
CA ILE A 109 -4.49 5.97 -3.51
C ILE A 109 -5.57 5.60 -4.49
N GLU A 110 -5.37 4.52 -5.25
CA GLU A 110 -6.37 3.97 -6.15
C GLU A 110 -6.89 2.64 -5.60
N LEU A 111 -8.21 2.47 -5.61
CA LEU A 111 -8.89 1.20 -5.37
C LEU A 111 -9.40 0.65 -6.71
N GLN A 112 -8.96 -0.56 -7.04
CA GLN A 112 -9.35 -1.25 -8.28
C GLN A 112 -9.95 -2.62 -7.96
N ALA A 113 -10.89 -3.08 -8.78
CA ALA A 113 -11.28 -4.48 -8.76
C ALA A 113 -10.06 -5.37 -9.11
N PRO A 114 -10.00 -6.64 -8.65
CA PRO A 114 -8.93 -7.54 -9.00
C PRO A 114 -8.98 -7.79 -10.50
N SER A 115 -7.83 -7.83 -11.19
CA SER A 115 -7.85 -8.09 -12.63
C SER A 115 -8.37 -9.52 -12.89
N PRO A 116 -9.21 -9.74 -13.92
CA PRO A 116 -9.78 -11.06 -14.24
C PRO A 116 -8.72 -12.17 -14.46
N SER A 117 -7.50 -11.78 -14.84
CA SER A 117 -6.36 -12.68 -15.04
C SER A 117 -5.82 -13.32 -13.75
N ALA A 118 -6.05 -12.72 -12.58
CA ALA A 118 -5.65 -13.29 -11.29
C ALA A 118 -6.60 -14.41 -10.85
N LEU A 119 -7.91 -14.24 -11.09
CA LEU A 119 -8.94 -15.25 -10.83
C LEU A 119 -8.77 -16.49 -11.73
N GLN A 120 -8.47 -16.29 -13.01
CA GLN A 120 -8.24 -17.41 -13.95
C GLN A 120 -6.98 -18.23 -13.64
N ARG A 121 -5.95 -17.65 -13.01
CA ARG A 121 -4.75 -18.41 -12.59
C ARG A 121 -5.05 -19.28 -11.38
N ALA A 122 -5.82 -18.78 -10.41
CA ALA A 122 -6.26 -19.56 -9.24
C ALA A 122 -7.20 -20.72 -9.64
N GLU A 123 -8.11 -20.51 -10.58
CA GLU A 123 -9.00 -21.56 -11.08
C GLU A 123 -8.24 -22.62 -11.91
N LYS A 124 -7.27 -22.21 -12.75
CA LYS A 124 -6.46 -23.17 -13.52
C LYS A 124 -5.55 -24.03 -12.65
N GLN A 125 -4.97 -23.48 -11.58
CA GLN A 125 -4.14 -24.26 -10.65
C GLN A 125 -4.98 -25.29 -9.89
N THR A 126 -6.14 -24.88 -9.34
CA THR A 126 -7.02 -25.80 -8.59
C THR A 126 -7.57 -26.93 -9.49
N THR A 127 -7.90 -26.61 -10.75
CA THR A 127 -8.42 -27.61 -11.70
C THR A 127 -7.32 -28.60 -12.15
N GLN A 128 -6.08 -28.15 -12.31
CA GLN A 128 -4.95 -29.05 -12.64
C GLN A 128 -4.60 -29.99 -11.49
N GLU A 129 -4.62 -29.53 -10.23
CA GLU A 129 -4.38 -30.39 -9.06
C GLU A 129 -5.47 -31.46 -8.89
N LEU A 130 -6.74 -31.10 -9.10
CA LEU A 130 -7.86 -32.06 -9.05
C LEU A 130 -7.81 -33.11 -10.19
N LEU A 131 -7.35 -32.71 -11.39
CA LEU A 131 -7.15 -33.63 -12.51
C LEU A 131 -5.94 -34.58 -12.29
N LEU A 132 -4.86 -34.12 -11.67
CA LEU A 132 -3.70 -34.96 -11.35
C LEU A 132 -4.00 -35.98 -10.24
N ALA A 133 -4.81 -35.60 -9.25
CA ALA A 133 -5.23 -36.50 -8.16
C ALA A 133 -6.14 -37.63 -8.66
N SER A 134 -6.98 -37.37 -9.67
CA SER A 134 -7.93 -38.37 -10.21
C SER A 134 -7.31 -39.38 -11.17
N VAL A 135 -6.07 -39.16 -11.64
CA VAL A 135 -5.35 -40.13 -12.50
C VAL A 135 -4.59 -41.18 -11.67
N HIS A 136 -4.29 -40.92 -10.40
CA HIS A 136 -3.53 -41.84 -9.54
C HIS A 136 -4.38 -42.89 -8.79
N GLU A 137 -5.71 -42.84 -8.85
CA GLU A 137 -6.58 -43.81 -8.17
C GLU A 137 -7.00 -45.02 -9.03
N LYS A 138 -6.42 -45.19 -10.22
CA LYS A 138 -6.61 -46.41 -11.02
C LYS A 138 -5.27 -47.01 -11.45
N SER A 139 -4.67 -47.80 -10.57
CA SER A 139 -3.73 -48.87 -10.91
C SER A 139 -3.82 -49.98 -9.88
#